data_AF-D8PKW9-F1
#
_entry.id   AF-D8PKW9-F1
#
_cell.length_a   1.000
_cell.length_b   1.000
_cell.length_c   1.000
_cell.angle_alpha   90.00
_cell.angle_beta   90.00
_cell.angle_gamma   90.00
#
_symmetry.space_group_name_H-M   'P 1'
#
loop_
_entity.id
_entity.type
_entity.pdbx_description
1 polymer ?
#
loop_
_entity_poly.entity_id
_entity_poly.type
_entity_poly.pdbx_seq_one_letter_code
_entity_poly.pdbx_strand_id
1 'polypeptide(L)'
;MCFSRNCGTTISDERIVEVEKHFAANRISFAKEKAIAADPINVYFHVISANSTEAGGNVPDEQLEAQIDTLNAAYKSMGLSFTLANTTRTENAEWFNNVGPDSSEQTEMKEALRVGEASDLNVYTVGFTSGTGAGLLGYATFPSDYESAPKDDGVVMLFSSTPGGATENYNLGQTLTHEAGHWVGLYHTFQGGCNGQGDHVDDTPAESEPAYECPEGRDTCSADGVDPIHNFMDYTYDSCMTGFTDGQGERALDQIATYRGIS
;
A
#
# COMPACT_ATOMS: atom_id res chain seq x y z
N MET A 1 -17.57 -14.33 10.98
CA MET A 1 -16.49 -13.67 11.74
C MET A 1 -16.30 -12.32 11.09
N CYS A 2 -16.32 -11.23 11.85
CA CYS A 2 -16.00 -9.91 11.28
C CYS A 2 -14.56 -9.96 10.79
N PHE A 3 -14.34 -9.67 9.51
CA PHE A 3 -13.01 -9.59 8.93
C PHE A 3 -12.43 -8.20 9.26
N SER A 4 -11.20 -8.13 9.75
CA SER A 4 -10.51 -6.89 10.09
C SER A 4 -9.36 -6.66 9.10
N ARG A 5 -9.01 -5.40 8.79
CA ARG A 5 -7.82 -5.11 7.97
C ARG A 5 -6.60 -5.73 8.64
N ASN A 6 -5.81 -6.43 7.83
CA ASN A 6 -4.57 -7.04 8.24
C ASN A 6 -3.54 -6.81 7.13
N CYS A 7 -2.65 -5.85 7.34
CA CYS A 7 -1.56 -5.53 6.42
C CYS A 7 -0.29 -6.31 6.83
N GLY A 8 0.37 -6.90 5.84
CA GLY A 8 1.61 -7.67 6.00
C GLY A 8 2.87 -6.82 5.85
N THR A 9 2.76 -5.51 5.60
CA THR A 9 3.92 -4.61 5.60
C THR A 9 4.31 -4.29 7.02
N THR A 10 5.43 -4.87 7.45
CA THR A 10 6.00 -4.63 8.77
C THR A 10 7.43 -4.13 8.64
N ILE A 11 7.81 -3.19 9.50
CA ILE A 11 9.18 -2.69 9.63
C ILE A 11 9.51 -2.62 11.13
N SER A 12 10.69 -3.11 11.51
CA SER A 12 11.10 -3.08 12.92
C SER A 12 11.57 -1.68 13.32
N ASP A 13 11.51 -1.36 14.61
CA ASP A 13 11.99 -0.07 15.13
C ASP A 13 13.47 0.17 14.80
N GLU A 14 14.30 -0.87 14.83
CA GLU A 14 15.72 -0.76 14.43
C GLU A 14 15.85 -0.40 12.96
N ARG A 15 15.04 -1.02 12.09
CA ARG A 15 15.04 -0.75 10.66
C ARG A 15 14.53 0.65 10.36
N ILE A 16 13.50 1.13 11.07
CA ILE A 16 13.03 2.53 10.97
C ILE A 16 14.20 3.48 11.28
N VAL A 17 14.91 3.28 12.40
CA VAL A 17 16.05 4.16 12.77
C VAL A 17 17.12 4.20 11.66
N GLU A 18 17.43 3.07 11.04
CA GLU A 18 18.36 2.99 9.93
C GLU A 18 17.86 3.72 8.68
N VAL A 19 16.61 3.44 8.28
CA VAL A 19 15.98 4.01 7.09
C VAL A 19 15.81 5.52 7.22
N GLU A 20 15.33 6.02 8.36
CA GLU A 20 15.15 7.46 8.57
C GLU A 20 16.50 8.20 8.61
N LYS A 21 17.53 7.60 9.19
CA LYS A 21 18.88 8.16 9.15
C LYS A 21 19.41 8.23 7.72
N HIS A 22 19.21 7.18 6.93
CA HIS A 22 19.62 7.15 5.53
C HIS A 22 18.82 8.17 4.70
N PHE A 23 17.51 8.22 4.89
CA PHE A 23 16.63 9.15 4.20
C PHE A 23 17.01 10.60 4.51
N ALA A 24 17.18 10.96 5.78
CA ALA A 24 17.62 12.29 6.17
C ALA A 24 18.96 12.71 5.54
N ALA A 25 19.88 11.77 5.31
CA ALA A 25 21.18 12.04 4.69
C ALA A 25 21.13 12.16 3.16
N ASN A 26 20.14 11.55 2.50
CA ASN A 26 20.06 11.45 1.04
C ASN A 26 18.80 12.09 0.43
N ARG A 27 17.95 12.71 1.26
CA ARG A 27 16.65 13.27 0.89
C ARG A 27 16.74 14.17 -0.34
N ILE A 28 16.00 13.80 -1.37
CA ILE A 28 15.72 14.63 -2.54
C ILE A 28 14.34 15.26 -2.34
N SER A 29 14.29 16.59 -2.28
CA SER A 29 13.01 17.29 -2.17
C SER A 29 12.28 17.35 -3.51
N PHE A 30 11.03 16.89 -3.53
CA PHE A 30 10.16 16.86 -4.69
C PHE A 30 8.90 17.69 -4.46
N ALA A 31 8.91 18.90 -5.01
CA ALA A 31 7.81 19.83 -4.88
C ALA A 31 6.53 19.31 -5.56
N LYS A 32 5.40 19.45 -4.87
CA LYS A 32 4.07 19.04 -5.37
C LYS A 32 3.72 19.61 -6.75
N GLU A 33 4.11 20.84 -7.05
CA GLU A 33 3.88 21.44 -8.38
C GLU A 33 4.61 20.69 -9.50
N LYS A 34 5.78 20.12 -9.19
CA LYS A 34 6.52 19.27 -10.13
C LYS A 34 5.86 17.90 -10.24
N ALA A 35 5.39 17.32 -9.12
CA ALA A 35 4.66 16.06 -9.13
C ALA A 35 3.40 16.12 -10.01
N ILE A 36 2.64 17.22 -9.93
CA ILE A 36 1.48 17.47 -10.79
C ILE A 36 1.85 17.52 -12.28
N ALA A 37 3.06 17.96 -12.60
CA ALA A 37 3.56 18.07 -13.97
C ALA A 37 4.32 16.82 -14.46
N ALA A 38 4.58 15.86 -13.57
CA ALA A 38 5.29 14.63 -13.89
C ALA A 38 4.39 13.66 -14.66
N ASP A 39 5.02 12.73 -15.37
CA ASP A 39 4.29 11.65 -16.01
C ASP A 39 3.60 10.75 -14.95
N PRO A 40 2.40 10.20 -15.24
CA PRO A 40 1.74 9.28 -14.33
C PRO A 40 2.61 8.05 -14.04
N ILE A 41 2.53 7.55 -12.81
CA ILE A 41 3.14 6.29 -12.41
C ILE A 41 2.45 5.15 -13.18
N ASN A 42 3.22 4.37 -13.93
CA ASN A 42 2.69 3.19 -14.60
C ASN A 42 2.33 2.12 -13.56
N VAL A 43 1.14 1.55 -13.70
CA VAL A 43 0.67 0.43 -12.90
C VAL A 43 0.58 -0.81 -13.78
N TYR A 44 1.24 -1.88 -13.33
CA TYR A 44 1.20 -3.21 -13.95
C TYR A 44 0.42 -4.16 -13.04
N PHE A 45 -0.80 -4.53 -13.45
CA PHE A 45 -1.57 -5.53 -12.71
C PHE A 45 -1.20 -6.93 -13.15
N HIS A 46 -0.84 -7.76 -12.18
CA HIS A 46 -0.65 -9.19 -12.33
C HIS A 46 -1.79 -9.90 -11.60
N VAL A 47 -2.78 -10.38 -12.36
CA VAL A 47 -3.92 -11.12 -11.81
C VAL A 47 -3.54 -12.59 -11.67
N ILE A 48 -3.34 -13.04 -10.43
CA ILE A 48 -3.09 -14.44 -10.13
C ILE A 48 -4.43 -15.05 -9.71
N SER A 49 -4.75 -16.22 -10.25
CA SER A 49 -6.02 -16.90 -10.00
C SER A 49 -5.82 -18.39 -9.79
N ALA A 50 -6.66 -19.00 -8.97
CA ALA A 50 -6.75 -20.45 -8.84
C ALA A 50 -7.48 -21.10 -10.02
N ASN A 51 -8.36 -20.35 -10.70
CA ASN A 51 -9.06 -20.76 -11.92
C ASN A 51 -9.65 -19.53 -12.63
N SER A 52 -10.16 -19.72 -13.84
CA SER A 52 -10.78 -18.67 -14.67
C SER A 52 -12.04 -17.97 -14.13
N THR A 53 -12.58 -18.32 -12.96
CA THR A 53 -13.76 -17.63 -12.39
C THR A 53 -13.35 -16.43 -11.54
N GLU A 54 -14.24 -15.44 -11.42
CA GLU A 54 -14.03 -14.30 -10.52
C GLU A 54 -13.84 -14.76 -9.06
N ALA A 55 -14.66 -15.69 -8.58
CA ALA A 55 -14.51 -16.29 -7.25
C ALA A 55 -13.18 -17.05 -7.07
N GLY A 56 -12.56 -17.48 -8.17
CA GLY A 56 -11.24 -18.11 -8.23
C GLY A 56 -10.09 -17.12 -8.38
N GLY A 57 -10.32 -15.81 -8.29
CA GLY A 57 -9.28 -14.79 -8.38
C GLY A 57 -9.12 -14.13 -9.75
N ASN A 58 -9.90 -14.53 -10.76
CA ASN A 58 -9.82 -13.92 -12.09
C ASN A 58 -10.58 -12.58 -12.13
N VAL A 59 -10.00 -11.55 -11.49
CA VAL A 59 -10.57 -10.20 -11.31
C VAL A 59 -10.95 -9.58 -12.66
N PRO A 60 -12.19 -9.09 -12.87
CA PRO A 60 -12.60 -8.42 -14.11
C PRO A 60 -11.81 -7.14 -14.40
N ASP A 61 -11.57 -6.83 -15.68
CA ASP A 61 -10.83 -5.62 -16.08
C ASP A 61 -11.50 -4.33 -15.55
N GLU A 62 -12.84 -4.28 -15.51
CA GLU A 62 -13.61 -3.14 -14.98
C GLU A 62 -13.28 -2.83 -13.51
N GLN A 63 -12.99 -3.86 -12.68
CA GLN A 63 -12.58 -3.67 -11.29
C GLN A 63 -11.14 -3.13 -11.20
N LEU A 64 -10.26 -3.52 -12.11
CA LEU A 64 -8.89 -3.00 -12.18
C LEU A 64 -8.87 -1.55 -12.65
N GLU A 65 -9.69 -1.20 -13.63
CA GLU A 65 -9.88 0.19 -14.08
C GLU A 65 -10.44 1.06 -12.95
N ALA A 66 -11.49 0.61 -12.26
CA ALA A 66 -12.04 1.30 -11.10
C ALA A 66 -11.02 1.44 -9.95
N GLN A 67 -10.10 0.48 -9.81
CA GLN A 67 -9.02 0.55 -8.82
C GLN A 67 -8.02 1.67 -9.16
N ILE A 68 -7.71 1.88 -10.44
CA ILE A 68 -6.87 3.01 -10.89
C ILE A 68 -7.57 4.34 -10.65
N ASP A 69 -8.88 4.43 -10.87
CA ASP A 69 -9.66 5.63 -10.54
C ASP A 69 -9.62 5.93 -9.03
N THR A 70 -9.72 4.89 -8.21
CA THR A 70 -9.65 5.00 -6.74
C THR A 70 -8.28 5.51 -6.29
N LEU A 71 -7.18 4.96 -6.84
CA LEU A 71 -5.83 5.45 -6.57
C LEU A 71 -5.67 6.91 -6.98
N ASN A 72 -6.08 7.27 -8.19
CA ASN A 72 -6.00 8.65 -8.67
C ASN A 72 -6.81 9.62 -7.79
N ALA A 73 -7.95 9.20 -7.26
CA ALA A 73 -8.74 10.01 -6.35
C ALA A 73 -8.02 10.23 -5.00
N ALA A 74 -7.46 9.17 -4.41
CA ALA A 74 -6.79 9.21 -3.10
C ALA A 74 -5.49 10.03 -3.13
N TYR A 75 -4.69 9.89 -4.18
CA TYR A 75 -3.36 10.51 -4.29
C TYR A 75 -3.37 11.90 -4.94
N LYS A 76 -4.53 12.36 -5.39
CA LYS A 76 -4.69 13.68 -6.01
C LYS A 76 -4.19 14.82 -5.13
N SER A 77 -4.36 14.72 -3.80
CA SER A 77 -3.88 15.74 -2.86
C SER A 77 -2.35 15.82 -2.82
N MET A 78 -1.64 14.75 -3.15
CA MET A 78 -0.17 14.74 -3.26
C MET A 78 0.32 15.23 -4.63
N GLY A 79 -0.58 15.32 -5.62
CA GLY A 79 -0.20 15.62 -7.01
C GLY A 79 0.29 14.41 -7.80
N LEU A 80 0.20 13.20 -7.23
CA LEU A 80 0.52 11.96 -7.94
C LEU A 80 -0.67 11.48 -8.78
N SER A 81 -0.36 10.84 -9.89
CA SER A 81 -1.34 10.18 -10.74
C SER A 81 -0.81 8.83 -11.22
N PHE A 82 -1.73 7.93 -11.57
CA PHE A 82 -1.46 6.55 -11.94
C PHE A 82 -2.15 6.23 -13.27
N THR A 83 -1.49 5.41 -14.10
CA THR A 83 -2.05 4.92 -15.35
C THR A 83 -1.91 3.41 -15.45
N LEU A 84 -2.95 2.72 -15.92
CA LEU A 84 -2.85 1.29 -16.21
C LEU A 84 -1.96 1.09 -17.44
N ALA A 85 -0.77 0.52 -17.25
CA ALA A 85 0.16 0.26 -18.33
C ALA A 85 -0.09 -1.11 -18.98
N ASN A 86 -0.35 -2.14 -18.18
CA ASN A 86 -0.68 -3.48 -18.67
C ASN A 86 -1.36 -4.33 -17.59
N THR A 87 -2.10 -5.34 -18.03
CA THR A 87 -2.64 -6.41 -17.18
C THR A 87 -2.18 -7.76 -17.71
N THR A 88 -1.58 -8.57 -16.84
CA THR A 88 -1.27 -9.98 -17.11
C THR A 88 -2.16 -10.88 -16.27
N ARG A 89 -2.50 -12.07 -16.76
CA ARG A 89 -3.33 -13.05 -16.06
C ARG A 89 -2.61 -14.39 -15.99
N THR A 90 -2.47 -14.93 -14.78
CA THR A 90 -1.79 -16.20 -14.52
C THR A 90 -2.70 -17.11 -13.71
N GLU A 91 -3.08 -18.24 -14.28
CA GLU A 91 -3.80 -19.30 -13.56
C GLU A 91 -2.76 -20.20 -12.85
N ASN A 92 -2.52 -19.92 -11.58
CA ASN A 92 -1.60 -20.68 -10.72
C ASN A 92 -2.19 -20.73 -9.30
N ALA A 93 -2.84 -21.85 -8.98
CA ALA A 93 -3.48 -22.05 -7.68
C ALA A 93 -2.48 -22.11 -6.52
N GLU A 94 -1.22 -22.48 -6.75
CA GLU A 94 -0.22 -22.51 -5.70
C GLU A 94 0.15 -21.09 -5.27
N TRP A 95 0.48 -20.22 -6.23
CA TRP A 95 0.74 -18.80 -5.95
C TRP A 95 -0.50 -18.12 -5.38
N PHE A 96 -1.68 -18.36 -5.97
CA PHE A 96 -2.92 -17.75 -5.51
C PHE A 96 -3.20 -18.00 -4.02
N ASN A 97 -2.98 -19.24 -3.56
CA ASN A 97 -3.35 -19.65 -2.21
C ASN A 97 -2.25 -19.36 -1.17
N ASN A 98 -0.98 -19.54 -1.54
CA ASN A 98 0.12 -19.66 -0.57
C ASN A 98 1.08 -18.46 -0.53
N VAL A 99 1.00 -17.51 -1.47
CA VAL A 99 1.83 -16.29 -1.45
C VAL A 99 1.61 -15.54 -0.14
N GLY A 100 2.71 -15.13 0.48
CA GLY A 100 2.73 -14.24 1.63
C GLY A 100 4.12 -13.60 1.78
N PRO A 101 4.28 -12.66 2.72
CA PRO A 101 5.55 -12.01 2.98
C PRO A 101 6.69 -13.04 3.15
N ASP A 102 7.78 -12.81 2.43
CA ASP A 102 9.01 -13.62 2.41
C ASP A 102 8.84 -15.09 2.01
N SER A 103 7.69 -15.47 1.42
CA SER A 103 7.47 -16.86 0.99
C SER A 103 8.23 -17.21 -0.29
N SER A 104 8.48 -18.51 -0.49
CA SER A 104 9.08 -19.01 -1.74
C SER A 104 8.20 -18.68 -2.95
N GLU A 105 6.88 -18.75 -2.78
CA GLU A 105 5.89 -18.48 -3.82
C GLU A 105 5.86 -16.99 -4.19
N GLN A 106 6.01 -16.08 -3.22
CA GLN A 106 6.19 -14.65 -3.51
C GLN A 106 7.44 -14.44 -4.37
N THR A 107 8.56 -15.04 -3.95
CA THR A 107 9.85 -14.89 -4.65
C THR A 107 9.73 -15.39 -6.09
N GLU A 108 9.17 -16.59 -6.29
CA GLU A 108 8.97 -17.16 -7.62
C GLU A 108 8.02 -16.30 -8.48
N MET A 109 6.88 -15.89 -7.92
CA MET A 109 5.88 -15.09 -8.60
C MET A 109 6.45 -13.75 -9.07
N LYS A 110 7.11 -13.00 -8.17
CA LYS A 110 7.68 -11.69 -8.50
C LYS A 110 8.86 -11.80 -9.46
N GLU A 111 9.72 -12.82 -9.32
CA GLU A 111 10.82 -13.03 -10.26
C GLU A 111 10.32 -13.33 -11.68
N ALA A 112 9.22 -14.07 -11.79
CA ALA A 112 8.62 -14.42 -13.07
C ALA A 112 7.86 -13.26 -13.75
N LEU A 113 7.23 -12.39 -12.95
CA LEU A 113 6.23 -11.45 -13.45
C LEU A 113 6.62 -9.97 -13.37
N ARG A 114 7.50 -9.56 -12.44
CA ARG A 114 7.86 -8.15 -12.28
C ARG A 114 8.41 -7.57 -13.58
N VAL A 115 7.88 -6.44 -13.98
CA VAL A 115 8.32 -5.65 -15.14
C VAL A 115 8.61 -4.19 -14.77
N GLY A 116 9.27 -3.47 -15.67
CA GLY A 116 9.60 -2.06 -15.47
C GLY A 116 10.76 -1.83 -14.50
N GLU A 117 10.89 -0.58 -14.08
CA GLU A 117 11.99 -0.06 -13.26
C GLU A 117 11.48 0.33 -11.86
N ALA A 118 12.25 1.14 -11.12
CA ALA A 118 11.91 1.61 -9.77
C ALA A 118 10.66 2.50 -9.73
N SER A 119 10.39 3.18 -10.85
CA SER A 119 9.29 4.13 -11.03
C SER A 119 7.96 3.49 -11.41
N ASP A 120 7.93 2.18 -11.64
CA ASP A 120 6.75 1.44 -12.10
C ASP A 120 6.16 0.59 -10.95
N LEU A 121 4.88 0.78 -10.68
CA LEU A 121 4.17 0.06 -9.62
C LEU A 121 3.64 -1.29 -10.14
N ASN A 122 4.22 -2.39 -9.67
CA ASN A 122 3.73 -3.74 -9.95
C ASN A 122 2.76 -4.16 -8.83
N VAL A 123 1.55 -4.59 -9.20
CA VAL A 123 0.48 -5.00 -8.27
C VAL A 123 0.03 -6.42 -8.56
N TYR A 124 0.09 -7.31 -7.57
CA TYR A 124 -0.25 -8.72 -7.68
C TYR A 124 -1.54 -9.02 -6.91
N THR A 125 -2.57 -9.55 -7.57
CA THR A 125 -3.81 -9.95 -6.88
C THR A 125 -3.76 -11.44 -6.55
N VAL A 126 -3.91 -11.80 -5.26
CA VAL A 126 -3.87 -13.20 -4.79
C VAL A 126 -5.02 -13.49 -3.81
N GLY A 127 -5.15 -14.74 -3.36
CA GLY A 127 -6.25 -15.21 -2.53
C GLY A 127 -5.99 -15.24 -1.03
N PHE A 128 -4.73 -15.23 -0.58
CA PHE A 128 -4.36 -15.25 0.85
C PHE A 128 -5.11 -16.30 1.68
N THR A 129 -5.23 -17.51 1.15
CA THR A 129 -6.05 -18.57 1.78
C THR A 129 -5.24 -19.47 2.71
N SER A 130 -3.91 -19.50 2.57
CA SER A 130 -2.99 -20.41 3.27
C SER A 130 -1.61 -19.77 3.42
N GLY A 131 -0.70 -20.45 4.12
CA GLY A 131 0.69 -19.99 4.30
C GLY A 131 0.83 -18.78 5.21
N THR A 132 1.94 -18.05 5.06
CA THR A 132 2.22 -16.83 5.86
C THR A 132 1.33 -15.65 5.49
N GLY A 133 0.75 -15.66 4.28
CA GLY A 133 -0.18 -14.64 3.83
C GLY A 133 -1.63 -14.84 4.26
N ALA A 134 -1.96 -15.96 4.93
CA ALA A 134 -3.34 -16.31 5.24
C ALA A 134 -4.06 -15.20 6.03
N GLY A 135 -5.16 -14.68 5.46
CA GLY A 135 -5.98 -13.65 6.10
C GLY A 135 -5.45 -12.21 5.99
N LEU A 136 -4.41 -11.96 5.18
CA LEU A 136 -4.00 -10.59 4.83
C LEU A 136 -4.99 -9.93 3.87
N LEU A 137 -5.05 -8.60 3.89
CA LEU A 137 -5.61 -7.80 2.81
C LEU A 137 -4.54 -7.40 1.80
N GLY A 138 -3.32 -7.15 2.24
CA GLY A 138 -2.23 -6.79 1.36
C GLY A 138 -0.92 -6.64 2.10
N TYR A 139 0.12 -6.40 1.32
CA TYR A 139 1.42 -5.93 1.76
C TYR A 139 2.17 -5.33 0.58
N ALA A 140 3.10 -4.44 0.90
CA ALA A 140 4.00 -3.74 0.00
C ALA A 140 5.45 -3.80 0.48
N THR A 141 6.36 -3.44 -0.42
CA THR A 141 7.76 -3.12 -0.11
C THR A 141 7.96 -1.61 0.06
N PHE A 142 8.76 -1.18 1.03
CA PHE A 142 9.13 0.22 1.18
C PHE A 142 10.12 0.69 0.08
N PRO A 143 10.12 1.99 -0.29
CA PRO A 143 11.07 2.53 -1.26
C PRO A 143 12.54 2.26 -0.87
N SER A 144 12.84 2.32 0.42
CA SER A 144 14.21 2.14 0.96
C SER A 144 14.79 0.74 0.74
N ASP A 145 13.96 -0.25 0.43
CA ASP A 145 14.40 -1.63 0.23
C ASP A 145 14.66 -1.94 -1.25
N TYR A 146 14.19 -1.08 -2.17
CA TYR A 146 14.26 -1.27 -3.61
C TYR A 146 15.68 -1.58 -4.10
N GLU A 147 16.69 -0.81 -3.67
CA GLU A 147 18.06 -0.99 -4.15
C GLU A 147 18.62 -2.38 -3.77
N SER A 148 18.25 -2.88 -2.58
CA SER A 148 18.73 -4.17 -2.08
C SER A 148 18.02 -5.37 -2.69
N ALA A 149 16.74 -5.21 -3.06
CA ALA A 149 15.89 -6.28 -3.55
C ALA A 149 14.93 -5.78 -4.65
N PRO A 150 15.43 -5.30 -5.80
CA PRO A 150 14.59 -4.65 -6.81
C PRO A 150 13.55 -5.60 -7.39
N LYS A 151 13.83 -6.91 -7.42
CA LYS A 151 12.89 -7.93 -7.89
C LYS A 151 11.73 -8.19 -6.93
N ASP A 152 11.91 -7.89 -5.64
CA ASP A 152 10.84 -8.04 -4.66
C ASP A 152 9.88 -6.84 -4.62
N ASP A 153 10.21 -5.73 -5.26
CA ASP A 153 9.41 -4.52 -5.09
C ASP A 153 7.98 -4.63 -5.69
N GLY A 154 7.04 -3.91 -5.08
CA GLY A 154 5.64 -3.82 -5.51
C GLY A 154 4.65 -4.09 -4.39
N VAL A 155 3.38 -4.27 -4.77
CA VAL A 155 2.26 -4.54 -3.85
C VAL A 155 1.62 -5.89 -4.16
N VAL A 156 1.34 -6.70 -3.14
CA VAL A 156 0.51 -7.89 -3.25
C VAL A 156 -0.77 -7.65 -2.45
N MET A 157 -1.93 -7.87 -3.05
CA MET A 157 -3.23 -7.57 -2.43
C MET A 157 -4.24 -8.71 -2.61
N LEU A 158 -5.22 -8.76 -1.72
CA LEU A 158 -6.36 -9.67 -1.79
C LEU A 158 -7.22 -9.30 -2.99
N PHE A 159 -7.41 -10.24 -3.91
CA PHE A 159 -8.13 -10.01 -5.17
C PHE A 159 -9.55 -9.45 -4.98
N SER A 160 -10.24 -9.88 -3.91
CA SER A 160 -11.62 -9.50 -3.62
C SER A 160 -11.76 -8.17 -2.88
N SER A 161 -10.65 -7.45 -2.65
CA SER A 161 -10.63 -6.11 -2.04
C SER A 161 -10.59 -4.95 -3.06
N THR A 162 -10.60 -5.27 -4.35
CA THR A 162 -10.79 -4.31 -5.43
C THR A 162 -12.19 -3.67 -5.37
N PRO A 163 -12.43 -2.50 -6.00
CA PRO A 163 -13.74 -1.88 -6.04
C PRO A 163 -14.81 -2.82 -6.59
N GLY A 164 -15.87 -3.04 -5.81
CA GLY A 164 -16.96 -3.96 -6.15
C GLY A 164 -16.68 -5.44 -5.86
N GLY A 165 -15.51 -5.76 -5.30
CA GLY A 165 -15.14 -7.11 -4.88
C GLY A 165 -15.96 -7.64 -3.70
N ALA A 166 -15.73 -8.92 -3.37
CA ALA A 166 -16.54 -9.67 -2.40
C ALA A 166 -16.13 -9.48 -0.92
N THR A 167 -15.01 -8.82 -0.63
CA THR A 167 -14.57 -8.59 0.76
C THR A 167 -15.36 -7.43 1.38
N GLU A 168 -16.42 -7.74 2.11
CA GLU A 168 -17.26 -6.76 2.81
C GLU A 168 -16.42 -5.76 3.63
N ASN A 169 -16.80 -4.47 3.58
CA ASN A 169 -16.11 -3.31 4.18
C ASN A 169 -14.73 -2.95 3.63
N TYR A 170 -14.13 -3.79 2.77
CA TYR A 170 -12.81 -3.58 2.19
C TYR A 170 -12.81 -3.74 0.66
N ASN A 171 -13.93 -3.40 0.03
CA ASN A 171 -14.20 -3.56 -1.41
C ASN A 171 -14.47 -2.24 -2.12
N LEU A 172 -13.89 -1.13 -1.62
CA LEU A 172 -13.89 0.16 -2.30
C LEU A 172 -12.49 0.51 -2.84
N GLY A 173 -11.54 -0.44 -2.78
CA GLY A 173 -10.19 -0.30 -3.30
C GLY A 173 -9.20 0.39 -2.37
N GLN A 174 -9.55 0.66 -1.11
CA GLN A 174 -8.63 1.35 -0.19
C GLN A 174 -7.53 0.44 0.35
N THR A 175 -7.66 -0.88 0.18
CA THR A 175 -6.53 -1.79 0.40
C THR A 175 -5.36 -1.44 -0.49
N LEU A 176 -5.55 -1.27 -1.81
CA LEU A 176 -4.42 -0.89 -2.66
C LEU A 176 -3.95 0.54 -2.37
N THR A 177 -4.85 1.46 -2.00
CA THR A 177 -4.46 2.81 -1.56
C THR A 177 -3.52 2.75 -0.36
N HIS A 178 -3.85 1.94 0.65
CA HIS A 178 -3.03 1.74 1.85
C HIS A 178 -1.66 1.13 1.50
N GLU A 179 -1.65 0.03 0.75
CA GLU A 179 -0.40 -0.65 0.38
C GLU A 179 0.48 0.21 -0.55
N ALA A 180 -0.11 0.95 -1.48
CA ALA A 180 0.61 1.93 -2.27
C ALA A 180 1.18 3.06 -1.39
N GLY A 181 0.56 3.35 -0.24
CA GLY A 181 1.03 4.29 0.76
C GLY A 181 2.38 3.88 1.32
N HIS A 182 2.52 2.60 1.67
CA HIS A 182 3.81 2.00 2.02
C HIS A 182 4.80 2.02 0.86
N TRP A 183 4.36 1.71 -0.36
CA TRP A 183 5.22 1.73 -1.55
C TRP A 183 5.81 3.11 -1.84
N VAL A 184 5.11 4.19 -1.48
CA VAL A 184 5.61 5.58 -1.53
C VAL A 184 6.28 6.05 -0.24
N GLY A 185 6.42 5.20 0.79
CA GLY A 185 7.24 5.47 1.98
C GLY A 185 6.49 6.01 3.21
N LEU A 186 5.17 5.80 3.29
CA LEU A 186 4.37 6.10 4.47
C LEU A 186 4.33 4.91 5.42
N TYR A 187 4.48 5.17 6.72
CA TYR A 187 4.23 4.18 7.76
C TYR A 187 2.76 4.18 8.17
N HIS A 188 2.37 3.17 8.93
CA HIS A 188 1.09 3.18 9.63
C HIS A 188 0.99 4.39 10.56
N THR A 189 -0.21 4.97 10.70
CA THR A 189 -0.46 6.11 11.61
C THR A 189 -0.18 5.77 13.08
N PHE A 190 -0.40 4.51 13.47
CA PHE A 190 -0.08 3.96 14.80
C PHE A 190 1.38 3.53 14.97
N GLN A 191 2.26 3.76 13.97
CA GLN A 191 3.67 3.38 14.08
C GLN A 191 4.32 4.13 15.26
N GLY A 192 5.04 3.41 16.12
CA GLY A 192 5.68 4.01 17.31
C GLY A 192 4.71 4.37 18.46
N GLY A 193 3.40 4.28 18.26
CA GLY A 193 2.38 4.56 19.27
C GLY A 193 2.34 6.03 19.71
N CYS A 194 1.88 6.28 20.95
CA CYS A 194 1.70 7.64 21.48
C CYS A 194 2.97 8.46 21.75
N ASN A 195 4.17 7.91 21.51
CA ASN A 195 5.42 8.53 21.91
C ASN A 195 6.43 8.53 20.76
N GLY A 196 7.41 9.44 20.83
CA GLY A 196 8.50 9.48 19.85
C GLY A 196 8.11 10.22 18.58
N GLN A 197 8.58 9.74 17.43
CA GLN A 197 8.38 10.37 16.12
C GLN A 197 7.22 9.75 15.32
N GLY A 198 6.50 8.79 15.90
CA GLY A 198 5.32 8.20 15.28
C GLY A 198 5.59 7.57 13.91
N ASP A 199 4.73 7.90 12.95
CA ASP A 199 4.84 7.59 11.51
C ASP A 199 5.85 8.49 10.76
N HIS A 200 6.59 9.34 11.49
CA HIS A 200 7.51 10.35 10.97
C HIS A 200 6.83 11.42 10.11
N VAL A 201 5.57 11.73 10.42
CA VAL A 201 4.81 12.85 9.83
C VAL A 201 4.20 13.72 10.93
N ASP A 202 4.67 14.97 11.02
CA ASP A 202 4.31 15.87 12.13
C ASP A 202 2.80 16.23 12.20
N ASP A 203 2.07 16.18 11.08
CA ASP A 203 0.65 16.54 11.02
C ASP A 203 -0.31 15.33 11.09
N THR A 204 0.22 14.12 11.30
CA THR A 204 -0.58 12.94 11.67
C THR A 204 -0.70 12.87 13.19
N PRO A 205 -1.91 12.97 13.78
CA PRO A 205 -2.10 12.71 15.20
C PRO A 205 -1.63 11.30 15.58
N ALA A 206 -0.91 11.18 16.71
CA ALA A 206 -0.45 9.89 17.20
C ALA A 206 -1.61 9.07 17.79
N GLU A 207 -1.59 7.75 17.56
CA GLU A 207 -2.52 6.79 18.16
C GLU A 207 -1.74 5.57 18.68
N SER A 208 -2.24 4.85 19.69
CA SER A 208 -1.48 3.75 20.32
C SER A 208 -1.54 2.42 19.57
N GLU A 209 -2.62 2.17 18.83
CA GLU A 209 -2.85 0.93 18.09
C GLU A 209 -3.78 1.21 16.90
N PRO A 210 -3.85 0.32 15.88
CA PRO A 210 -4.78 0.50 14.75
C PRO A 210 -6.23 0.67 15.17
N ALA A 211 -6.94 1.58 14.50
CA ALA A 211 -8.39 1.65 14.55
C ALA A 211 -9.02 0.61 13.61
N TYR A 212 -10.16 0.05 14.00
CA TYR A 212 -10.95 -0.83 13.15
C TYR A 212 -12.39 -0.34 13.07
N GLU A 213 -13.11 -0.78 12.04
CA GLU A 213 -14.47 -0.32 11.76
C GLU A 213 -14.47 1.20 11.45
N CYS A 214 -15.36 1.98 12.08
CA CYS A 214 -15.43 3.44 11.96
C CYS A 214 -15.62 4.07 13.34
N PRO A 215 -14.60 4.06 14.22
CA PRO A 215 -14.75 4.39 15.63
C PRO A 215 -14.67 5.91 15.85
N GLU A 216 -15.75 6.62 15.49
CA GLU A 216 -15.85 8.07 15.59
C GLU A 216 -15.47 8.61 16.97
N GLY A 217 -14.56 9.60 16.99
CA GLY A 217 -14.09 10.26 18.22
C GLY A 217 -13.15 9.42 19.09
N ARG A 218 -12.60 8.33 18.55
CA ARG A 218 -11.53 7.57 19.21
C ARG A 218 -10.31 8.46 19.42
N ASP A 219 -9.74 8.39 20.61
CA ASP A 219 -8.62 9.19 21.06
C ASP A 219 -7.85 8.37 22.10
N THR A 220 -6.76 7.76 21.69
CA THR A 220 -5.98 6.81 22.50
C THR A 220 -4.74 7.43 23.11
N CYS A 221 -4.29 8.58 22.60
CA CYS A 221 -3.09 9.26 23.04
C CYS A 221 -3.42 10.61 23.68
N SER A 222 -2.72 10.97 24.76
CA SER A 222 -2.91 12.31 25.37
C SER A 222 -2.31 13.47 24.56
N ALA A 223 -1.74 13.19 23.39
CA ALA A 223 -1.17 14.19 22.50
C ALA A 223 -2.29 15.01 21.82
N ASP A 224 -1.93 16.12 21.19
CA ASP A 224 -2.93 16.95 20.51
C ASP A 224 -3.44 16.24 19.25
N GLY A 225 -4.77 16.18 19.10
CA GLY A 225 -5.46 15.53 17.97
C GLY A 225 -6.18 14.25 18.39
N VAL A 226 -7.26 13.91 17.70
CA VAL A 226 -7.93 12.59 17.86
C VAL A 226 -7.26 11.58 16.95
N ASP A 227 -7.44 10.28 17.23
CA ASP A 227 -6.88 9.21 16.41
C ASP A 227 -7.29 9.41 14.94
N PRO A 228 -6.36 9.24 13.98
CA PRO A 228 -6.58 9.58 12.59
C PRO A 228 -7.38 8.49 11.84
N ILE A 229 -8.55 8.12 12.36
CA ILE A 229 -9.40 7.00 11.89
C ILE A 229 -9.81 7.10 10.41
N HIS A 230 -9.73 8.29 9.82
CA HIS A 230 -10.05 8.55 8.42
C HIS A 230 -8.83 8.52 7.49
N ASN A 231 -7.64 8.27 8.03
CA ASN A 231 -6.40 8.21 7.27
C ASN A 231 -6.30 6.89 6.51
N PHE A 232 -5.80 6.93 5.28
CA PHE A 232 -5.59 5.71 4.50
C PHE A 232 -4.55 4.77 5.11
N MET A 233 -3.64 5.27 5.97
CA MET A 233 -2.60 4.47 6.63
C MET A 233 -3.03 3.84 7.97
N ASP A 234 -4.30 3.95 8.34
CA ASP A 234 -4.92 3.24 9.47
C ASP A 234 -5.67 1.97 8.98
N TYR A 235 -6.33 1.23 9.88
CA TYR A 235 -6.96 -0.07 9.61
C TYR A 235 -8.50 -0.06 9.57
N THR A 236 -9.09 1.13 9.51
CA THR A 236 -10.54 1.32 9.39
C THR A 236 -11.12 0.72 8.10
N TYR A 237 -12.45 0.62 8.08
CA TYR A 237 -13.18 0.24 6.88
C TYR A 237 -12.95 1.24 5.75
N ASP A 238 -12.95 0.76 4.51
CA ASP A 238 -12.73 1.60 3.33
C ASP A 238 -13.71 2.78 3.26
N SER A 239 -14.94 2.60 3.77
CA SER A 239 -16.00 3.63 3.77
C SER A 239 -15.72 4.82 4.67
N CYS A 240 -14.77 4.69 5.59
CA CYS A 240 -14.42 5.72 6.56
C CYS A 240 -13.04 6.34 6.29
N MET A 241 -12.27 5.78 5.36
CA MET A 241 -11.02 6.37 4.90
C MET A 241 -11.29 7.49 3.88
N THR A 242 -10.68 8.66 4.06
CA THR A 242 -10.98 9.86 3.27
C THR A 242 -9.77 10.57 2.70
N GLY A 243 -8.58 10.42 3.29
CA GLY A 243 -7.44 11.21 2.85
C GLY A 243 -6.12 10.88 3.55
N PHE A 244 -5.04 11.30 2.89
CA PHE A 244 -3.75 11.53 3.52
C PHE A 244 -3.67 12.95 4.07
N THR A 245 -2.75 13.19 5.00
CA THR A 245 -2.39 14.55 5.43
C THR A 245 -1.49 15.25 4.40
N ASP A 246 -1.29 16.55 4.54
CA ASP A 246 -0.37 17.29 3.67
C ASP A 246 1.10 16.86 3.93
N GLY A 247 1.46 16.62 5.20
CA GLY A 247 2.77 16.11 5.60
C GLY A 247 3.07 14.71 5.07
N GLN A 248 2.07 13.82 5.02
CA GLN A 248 2.20 12.52 4.35
C GLN A 248 2.48 12.72 2.86
N GLY A 249 1.83 13.69 2.21
CA GLY A 249 2.12 14.04 0.82
C GLY A 249 3.55 14.49 0.59
N GLU A 250 4.06 15.41 1.41
CA GLU A 250 5.45 15.87 1.31
C GLU A 250 6.45 14.73 1.53
N ARG A 251 6.22 13.89 2.53
CA ARG A 251 7.06 12.72 2.80
C ARG A 251 7.06 11.75 1.62
N ALA A 252 5.89 11.41 1.10
CA ALA A 252 5.74 10.47 -0.01
C ALA A 252 6.50 10.93 -1.26
N LEU A 253 6.36 12.21 -1.63
CA LEU A 253 7.05 12.79 -2.78
C LEU A 253 8.57 12.73 -2.62
N ASP A 254 9.08 13.11 -1.45
CA ASP A 254 10.52 13.08 -1.20
C ASP A 254 11.08 11.65 -1.15
N GLN A 255 10.31 10.70 -0.63
CA GLN A 255 10.67 9.28 -0.59
C GLN A 255 10.81 8.70 -2.01
N ILE A 256 9.82 8.90 -2.87
CA ILE A 256 9.88 8.37 -4.26
C ILE A 256 10.95 9.06 -5.09
N ALA A 257 11.20 10.36 -4.88
CA ALA A 257 12.30 11.04 -5.55
C ALA A 257 13.66 10.51 -5.12
N THR A 258 13.81 10.23 -3.82
CA THR A 258 15.07 9.72 -3.24
C THR A 258 15.39 8.30 -3.69
N TYR A 259 14.40 7.39 -3.66
CA TYR A 259 14.66 5.96 -3.83
C TYR A 259 14.20 5.37 -5.16
N ARG A 260 13.25 6.04 -5.84
CA ARG A 260 12.65 5.55 -7.08
C ARG A 260 12.97 6.42 -8.30
N GLY A 261 13.58 7.59 -8.08
CA GLY A 261 13.94 8.53 -9.15
C GLY A 261 12.73 9.18 -9.83
N ILE A 262 11.58 9.21 -9.18
CA ILE A 262 10.36 9.88 -9.68
C ILE A 262 10.45 11.37 -9.30
N SER A 263 10.55 12.27 -10.29
CA SER A 263 10.78 13.72 -10.05
C SER A 263 10.34 14.63 -11.20
#